data_AF-A0A523KFT2-F1
#
_entry.id   AF-A0A523KFT2-F1
#
_cell.length_a   1.000
_cell.length_b   1.000
_cell.length_c   1.000
_cell.angle_alpha   90.00
_cell.angle_beta   90.00
_cell.angle_gamma   90.00
#
_symmetry.space_group_name_H-M   'P 1'
#
loop_
_entity.id
_entity.type
_entity.pdbx_description
1 polymer ?
#
loop_
_entity_poly.entity_id
_entity_poly.type
_entity_poly.pdbx_seq_one_letter_code
_entity_poly.pdbx_strand_id
1 'polypeptide(L)'
;MSVRPRDLFLCAALLFAPLAVADSPKPGVEPRVDTLLRDMSDYLKSASEFSFQTQVNYDQVLESGQKILYGRQAEISMRRPNRLHVLVNGDLVHERIWYDGKTFILINLWDQEYVKIEAPPRIDEALDFMARKYGISSPVSDVLYSNPYAILLENVETGTYIGQPVVRGVPTHHLAFTQKNIDWQLWIEDGANPVPRKVVITYKNVTSSPQFTVWLSNWNFAPRLADSLFEFLPPDGARQVEIAPVDQ
;
A
#
# COMPACT_ATOMS: atom_id res chain seq x y z
N MET A 1 -67.05 -4.44 -49.06
CA MET A 1 -65.98 -5.46 -49.10
C MET A 1 -64.80 -4.92 -48.30
N SER A 2 -64.39 -5.69 -47.30
CA SER A 2 -63.66 -5.22 -46.11
C SER A 2 -62.15 -5.13 -46.33
N VAL A 3 -61.58 -4.03 -45.84
CA VAL A 3 -60.16 -3.86 -45.54
C VAL A 3 -59.86 -4.61 -44.23
N ARG A 4 -58.70 -5.27 -44.11
CA ARG A 4 -58.18 -5.79 -42.84
C ARG A 4 -56.82 -5.16 -42.50
N PRO A 5 -56.54 -4.83 -41.23
CA PRO A 5 -55.34 -4.09 -40.81
C PRO A 5 -54.14 -5.00 -40.54
N ARG A 6 -52.96 -4.40 -40.60
CA ARG A 6 -51.66 -4.99 -40.23
C ARG A 6 -51.47 -4.94 -38.71
N ASP A 7 -51.26 -6.10 -38.11
CA ASP A 7 -50.91 -6.23 -36.69
C ASP A 7 -49.46 -5.79 -36.43
N LEU A 8 -49.31 -4.78 -35.59
CA LEU A 8 -48.05 -4.25 -35.07
C LEU A 8 -47.75 -4.96 -33.74
N PHE A 9 -46.81 -5.90 -33.72
CA PHE A 9 -46.30 -6.50 -32.49
C PHE A 9 -45.39 -5.51 -31.76
N LEU A 10 -45.88 -4.95 -30.65
CA LEU A 10 -45.10 -4.16 -29.71
C LEU A 10 -44.39 -5.12 -28.72
N CYS A 11 -43.13 -5.48 -28.97
CA CYS A 11 -42.28 -6.15 -27.98
C CYS A 11 -41.77 -5.10 -26.98
N ALA A 12 -42.39 -5.02 -25.82
CA ALA A 12 -41.84 -4.30 -24.67
C ALA A 12 -40.68 -5.11 -24.07
N ALA A 13 -39.44 -4.74 -24.41
CA ALA A 13 -38.25 -5.27 -23.74
C ALA A 13 -38.07 -4.54 -22.41
N LEU A 14 -38.44 -5.22 -21.30
CA LEU A 14 -38.04 -4.82 -19.95
C LEU A 14 -36.52 -5.01 -19.84
N LEU A 15 -35.77 -3.92 -19.91
CA LEU A 15 -34.34 -3.87 -19.57
C LEU A 15 -34.21 -4.08 -18.06
N PHE A 16 -34.06 -5.34 -17.62
CA PHE A 16 -33.51 -5.64 -16.30
C PHE A 16 -32.01 -5.29 -16.33
N ALA A 17 -31.67 -4.11 -15.80
CA ALA A 17 -30.29 -3.82 -15.45
C ALA A 17 -29.88 -4.80 -14.32
N PRO A 18 -28.74 -5.50 -14.42
CA PRO A 18 -28.27 -6.31 -13.31
C PRO A 18 -28.00 -5.39 -12.11
N LEU A 19 -28.72 -5.63 -11.02
CA LEU A 19 -28.34 -5.10 -9.70
C LEU A 19 -26.94 -5.63 -9.42
N ALA A 20 -25.95 -4.74 -9.42
CA ALA A 20 -24.64 -5.05 -8.89
C ALA A 20 -24.84 -5.50 -7.44
N VAL A 21 -24.58 -6.78 -7.16
CA VAL A 21 -24.54 -7.28 -5.80
C VAL A 21 -23.34 -6.62 -5.16
N ALA A 22 -23.59 -5.58 -4.35
CA ALA A 22 -22.57 -5.06 -3.47
C ALA A 22 -22.14 -6.20 -2.55
N ASP A 23 -20.85 -6.55 -2.57
CA ASP A 23 -20.30 -7.54 -1.66
C ASP A 23 -20.64 -7.10 -0.23
N SER A 24 -21.23 -8.02 0.54
CA SER A 24 -21.55 -7.71 1.94
C SER A 24 -20.25 -7.43 2.69
N PRO A 25 -20.22 -6.43 3.61
CA PRO A 25 -19.04 -6.15 4.41
C PRO A 25 -18.55 -7.40 5.14
N LYS A 26 -17.23 -7.49 5.34
CA LYS A 26 -16.64 -8.57 6.15
C LYS A 26 -17.29 -8.59 7.54
N PRO A 27 -17.74 -9.74 8.06
CA PRO A 27 -18.28 -9.83 9.43
C PRO A 27 -17.30 -9.20 10.45
N GLY A 28 -17.82 -8.37 11.35
CA GLY A 28 -17.02 -7.64 12.34
C GLY A 28 -16.50 -6.27 11.87
N VAL A 29 -16.60 -5.96 10.58
CA VAL A 29 -16.27 -4.64 10.02
C VAL A 29 -17.56 -3.83 9.83
N GLU A 30 -17.61 -2.64 10.40
CA GLU A 30 -18.73 -1.72 10.20
C GLU A 30 -18.91 -1.37 8.71
N PRO A 31 -20.15 -1.29 8.18
CA PRO A 31 -20.38 -0.99 6.76
C PRO A 31 -19.73 0.31 6.27
N ARG A 32 -19.69 1.34 7.14
CA ARG A 32 -19.03 2.62 6.82
C ARG A 32 -17.52 2.46 6.67
N VAL A 33 -16.89 1.63 7.51
CA VAL A 33 -15.46 1.36 7.45
C VAL A 33 -15.11 0.60 6.18
N ASP A 34 -15.90 -0.43 5.83
CA ASP A 34 -15.76 -1.20 4.58
C ASP A 34 -15.83 -0.27 3.35
N THR A 35 -16.85 0.60 3.31
CA THR A 35 -17.06 1.56 2.22
C THR A 35 -15.86 2.51 2.09
N LEU A 36 -15.43 3.16 3.18
CA LEU A 36 -14.32 4.11 3.15
C LEU A 36 -12.99 3.46 2.76
N LEU A 37 -12.74 2.23 3.24
CA LEU A 37 -11.54 1.47 2.89
C LEU A 37 -11.56 1.07 1.42
N ARG A 38 -12.72 0.68 0.88
CA ARG A 38 -12.92 0.33 -0.52
C ARG A 38 -12.74 1.54 -1.43
N ASP A 39 -13.36 2.67 -1.12
CA ASP A 39 -13.25 3.91 -1.89
C ASP A 39 -11.79 4.37 -2.02
N MET A 40 -11.05 4.36 -0.91
CA MET A 40 -9.61 4.66 -0.92
C MET A 40 -8.82 3.67 -1.77
N SER A 41 -9.08 2.37 -1.58
CA SER A 41 -8.36 1.32 -2.29
C SER A 41 -8.63 1.34 -3.80
N ASP A 42 -9.87 1.57 -4.20
CA ASP A 42 -10.28 1.69 -5.60
C ASP A 42 -9.69 2.95 -6.24
N TYR A 43 -9.61 4.06 -5.49
CA TYR A 43 -8.92 5.27 -5.93
C TYR A 43 -7.43 4.99 -6.20
N LEU A 44 -6.71 4.34 -5.28
CA LEU A 44 -5.31 3.94 -5.49
C LEU A 44 -5.12 2.94 -6.63
N LYS A 45 -6.03 1.98 -6.76
CA LYS A 45 -6.04 0.96 -7.83
C LYS A 45 -6.27 1.56 -9.21
N SER A 46 -7.05 2.64 -9.31
CA SER A 46 -7.35 3.30 -10.58
C SER A 46 -6.12 3.93 -11.25
N ALA A 47 -5.07 4.22 -10.47
CA ALA A 47 -3.85 4.83 -10.94
C ALA A 47 -2.86 3.79 -11.51
N SER A 48 -2.51 3.98 -12.78
CA SER A 48 -1.45 3.20 -13.43
C SER A 48 -0.06 3.63 -12.98
N GLU A 49 0.12 4.89 -12.59
CA GLU A 49 1.34 5.41 -11.97
C GLU A 49 1.01 6.46 -10.92
N PHE A 50 1.81 6.52 -9.86
CA PHE A 50 1.70 7.54 -8.83
C PHE A 50 3.00 7.66 -8.04
N SER A 51 3.14 8.77 -7.34
CA SER A 51 4.22 8.98 -6.37
C SER A 51 3.67 9.58 -5.08
N PHE A 52 4.36 9.34 -3.97
CA PHE A 52 4.05 9.94 -2.68
C PHE A 52 5.28 9.92 -1.78
N GLN A 53 5.19 10.64 -0.67
CA GLN A 53 6.24 10.70 0.34
C GLN A 53 5.73 10.16 1.66
N THR A 54 6.64 9.57 2.43
CA THR A 54 6.37 9.08 3.77
C THR A 54 7.31 9.68 4.78
N GLN A 55 6.79 9.86 6.00
CA GLN A 55 7.59 10.03 7.20
C GLN A 55 7.16 8.94 8.18
N VAL A 56 8.12 8.16 8.68
CA VAL A 56 7.91 6.99 9.50
C VAL A 56 8.62 7.18 10.82
N ASN A 57 7.96 6.82 11.91
CA ASN A 57 8.58 6.53 13.18
C ASN A 57 8.30 5.07 13.55
N TYR A 58 9.28 4.35 14.07
CA TYR A 58 9.10 2.97 14.53
C TYR A 58 9.93 2.67 15.78
N ASP A 59 9.37 1.87 16.67
CA ASP A 59 10.03 1.42 17.88
C ASP A 59 10.88 0.16 17.60
N GLN A 60 12.14 0.18 18.02
CA GLN A 60 12.93 -1.03 18.24
C GLN A 60 12.99 -1.33 19.74
N VAL A 61 12.76 -2.60 20.10
CA VAL A 61 12.80 -3.04 21.50
C VAL A 61 14.19 -3.65 21.76
N LEU A 62 14.92 -3.09 22.72
CA LEU A 62 16.20 -3.63 23.17
C LEU A 62 15.99 -4.85 24.07
N GLU A 63 17.04 -5.63 24.32
CA GLU A 63 17.01 -6.77 25.25
C GLU A 63 16.55 -6.38 26.66
N SER A 64 16.82 -5.13 27.07
CA SER A 64 16.36 -4.56 28.35
C SER A 64 14.84 -4.32 28.41
N GLY A 65 14.11 -4.46 27.30
CA GLY A 65 12.71 -4.10 27.15
C GLY A 65 12.45 -2.61 26.87
N GLN A 66 13.51 -1.78 26.85
CA GLN A 66 13.41 -0.37 26.46
C GLN A 66 13.06 -0.24 24.98
N LYS A 67 12.14 0.68 24.67
CA LYS A 67 11.84 1.08 23.29
C LYS A 67 12.70 2.26 22.87
N ILE A 68 13.36 2.13 21.73
CA ILE A 68 14.08 3.20 21.05
C ILE A 68 13.28 3.57 19.80
N LEU A 69 12.93 4.85 19.68
CA LEU A 69 12.21 5.37 18.53
C LEU A 69 13.21 5.77 17.45
N TYR A 70 13.05 5.23 16.26
CA TYR A 70 13.81 5.61 15.06
C TYR A 70 12.89 6.25 14.03
N GLY A 71 13.46 7.15 13.23
CA GLY A 71 12.81 7.84 12.13
C GLY A 71 13.37 7.44 10.78
N ARG A 72 12.50 7.44 9.75
CA ARG A 72 12.92 7.46 8.34
C ARG A 72 11.90 8.17 7.48
N GLN A 73 12.35 8.76 6.39
CA GLN A 73 11.50 9.27 5.32
C GLN A 73 11.74 8.47 4.05
N ALA A 74 10.73 8.39 3.20
CA ALA A 74 10.90 7.82 1.87
C ALA A 74 10.11 8.55 0.80
N GLU A 75 10.67 8.59 -0.40
CA GLU A 75 9.99 9.01 -1.63
C GLU A 75 9.72 7.78 -2.48
N ILE A 76 8.45 7.53 -2.81
CA ILE A 76 8.01 6.36 -3.55
C ILE A 76 7.51 6.82 -4.91
N SER A 77 7.99 6.21 -5.97
CA SER A 77 7.49 6.37 -7.34
C SER A 77 7.18 5.00 -7.93
N MET A 78 5.98 4.84 -8.48
CA MET A 78 5.51 3.55 -8.96
C MET A 78 4.82 3.68 -10.30
N ARG A 79 5.05 2.69 -11.18
CA ARG A 79 4.26 2.48 -12.39
C ARG A 79 3.89 1.00 -12.49
N ARG A 80 2.59 0.73 -12.51
CA ARG A 80 2.04 -0.61 -12.65
C ARG A 80 2.32 -1.16 -14.07
N PRO A 81 2.49 -2.47 -14.22
CA PRO A 81 2.42 -3.49 -13.16
C PRO A 81 3.74 -3.73 -12.43
N ASN A 82 4.85 -3.09 -12.81
CA ASN A 82 6.17 -3.68 -12.60
C ASN A 82 7.33 -2.66 -12.55
N ARG A 83 7.08 -1.45 -12.07
CA ARG A 83 8.09 -0.43 -11.87
C ARG A 83 7.93 0.19 -10.49
N LEU A 84 8.99 0.14 -9.69
CA LEU A 84 9.04 0.78 -8.38
C LEU A 84 10.42 1.40 -8.19
N HIS A 85 10.43 2.63 -7.69
CA HIS A 85 11.63 3.31 -7.23
C HIS A 85 11.36 3.92 -5.87
N VAL A 86 12.24 3.65 -4.90
CA VAL A 86 12.11 4.16 -3.53
C VAL A 86 13.44 4.76 -3.11
N LEU A 87 13.39 5.99 -2.61
CA LEU A 87 14.49 6.64 -1.92
C LEU A 87 14.19 6.62 -0.44
N VAL A 88 15.08 6.06 0.39
CA VAL A 88 14.90 5.99 1.85
C VAL A 88 16.06 6.71 2.53
N ASN A 89 15.74 7.58 3.49
CA ASN A 89 16.74 8.21 4.36
C ASN A 89 16.21 8.22 5.79
N GLY A 90 17.01 7.75 6.75
CA GLY A 90 16.61 7.66 8.15
C GLY A 90 17.79 7.40 9.06
N ASP A 91 17.48 7.23 10.35
CA ASP A 91 18.49 7.16 11.41
C ASP A 91 19.43 5.95 11.26
N LEU A 92 18.92 4.85 10.69
CA LEU A 92 19.62 3.58 10.55
C LEU A 92 19.80 3.14 9.08
N VAL A 93 19.31 3.92 8.12
CA VAL A 93 19.27 3.50 6.72
C VAL A 93 19.37 4.69 5.78
N HIS A 94 20.18 4.55 4.74
CA HIS A 94 20.19 5.44 3.59
C HIS A 94 20.29 4.61 2.32
N GLU A 95 19.15 4.33 1.72
CA GLU A 95 19.02 3.33 0.67
C GLU A 95 18.27 3.84 -0.54
N ARG A 96 18.52 3.20 -1.68
CA ARG A 96 17.68 3.31 -2.86
C ARG A 96 17.30 1.94 -3.36
N ILE A 97 16.05 1.82 -3.79
CA ILE A 97 15.45 0.57 -4.22
C ILE A 97 14.88 0.77 -5.62
N TRP A 98 15.21 -0.14 -6.53
CA TRP A 98 14.62 -0.23 -7.86
C TRP A 98 13.97 -1.60 -8.04
N TYR A 99 12.89 -1.61 -8.80
CA TYR A 99 12.33 -2.82 -9.38
C TYR A 99 11.85 -2.56 -10.80
N ASP A 100 12.32 -3.38 -11.73
CA ASP A 100 12.12 -3.24 -13.17
C ASP A 100 11.22 -4.32 -13.77
N GLY A 101 10.51 -5.07 -12.93
CA GLY A 101 9.67 -6.19 -13.37
C GLY A 101 10.44 -7.49 -13.60
N LYS A 102 11.70 -7.55 -13.21
CA LYS A 102 12.52 -8.76 -13.26
C LYS A 102 13.49 -8.85 -12.09
N THR A 103 13.90 -7.70 -11.56
CA THR A 103 14.99 -7.61 -10.60
C THR A 103 14.71 -6.51 -9.59
N PHE A 104 14.87 -6.82 -8.31
CA PHE A 104 15.09 -5.82 -7.28
C PHE A 104 16.58 -5.48 -7.19
N ILE A 105 16.88 -4.18 -7.18
CA ILE A 105 18.18 -3.66 -6.76
C ILE A 105 17.98 -2.85 -5.50
N LEU A 106 18.76 -3.13 -4.46
CA LEU A 106 18.81 -2.31 -3.25
C LEU A 106 20.26 -1.90 -3.05
N ILE A 107 20.53 -0.60 -2.94
CA ILE A 107 21.86 -0.07 -2.62
C ILE A 107 21.80 0.67 -1.28
N ASN A 108 22.72 0.35 -0.38
CA ASN A 108 23.03 1.15 0.78
C ASN A 108 24.07 2.20 0.38
N LEU A 109 23.73 3.48 0.55
CA LEU A 109 24.55 4.60 0.12
C LEU A 109 25.65 4.99 1.11
N TRP A 110 25.57 4.54 2.37
CA TRP A 110 26.65 4.73 3.34
C TRP A 110 27.80 3.78 3.07
N ASP A 111 27.49 2.51 2.78
CA ASP A 111 28.48 1.46 2.55
C ASP A 111 28.86 1.33 1.06
N GLN A 112 28.06 1.93 0.16
CA GLN A 112 28.16 1.77 -1.30
C GLN A 112 28.06 0.31 -1.76
N GLU A 113 27.27 -0.48 -1.06
CA GLU A 113 27.03 -1.88 -1.37
C GLU A 113 25.63 -2.08 -1.92
N TYR A 114 25.50 -2.92 -2.94
CA TYR A 114 24.21 -3.23 -3.53
C TYR A 114 23.96 -4.72 -3.68
N VAL A 115 22.70 -5.12 -3.56
CA VAL A 115 22.23 -6.47 -3.85
C VAL A 115 21.41 -6.46 -5.12
N LYS A 116 21.47 -7.57 -5.86
CA LYS A 116 20.66 -7.83 -7.05
C LYS A 116 19.88 -9.12 -6.85
N ILE A 117 18.56 -9.03 -6.94
CA ILE A 117 17.66 -10.13 -6.63
C ILE A 117 16.69 -10.32 -7.79
N GLU A 118 16.71 -11.48 -8.44
CA GLU A 118 15.69 -11.83 -9.42
C GLU A 118 14.33 -11.98 -8.74
N ALA A 119 13.29 -11.39 -9.34
CA ALA A 119 11.96 -11.30 -8.77
C ALA A 119 10.88 -11.57 -9.83
N PRO A 120 9.68 -12.03 -9.41
CA PRO A 120 8.52 -12.18 -10.29
C PRO A 120 8.18 -10.91 -11.07
N PRO A 121 7.40 -10.98 -12.17
CA PRO A 121 7.23 -9.86 -13.10
C PRO A 121 6.19 -8.82 -12.72
N ARG A 122 5.43 -9.05 -11.64
CA ARG A 122 4.39 -8.14 -11.16
C ARG A 122 4.72 -7.68 -9.75
N ILE A 123 4.43 -6.41 -9.45
CA ILE A 123 4.78 -5.79 -8.16
C ILE A 123 4.21 -6.55 -6.96
N ASP A 124 2.95 -7.00 -7.04
CA ASP A 124 2.31 -7.78 -5.97
C ASP A 124 3.10 -9.05 -5.64
N GLU A 125 3.44 -9.85 -6.65
CA GLU A 125 4.22 -11.09 -6.50
C GLU A 125 5.67 -10.81 -6.06
N ALA A 126 6.23 -9.70 -6.51
CA ALA A 126 7.59 -9.29 -6.20
C ALA A 126 7.72 -8.84 -4.74
N LEU A 127 6.75 -8.06 -4.23
CA LEU A 127 6.68 -7.65 -2.82
C LEU A 127 6.51 -8.87 -1.90
N ASP A 128 5.58 -9.75 -2.26
CA ASP A 128 5.36 -11.04 -1.59
C ASP A 128 6.62 -11.91 -1.54
N PHE A 129 7.33 -12.00 -2.66
CA PHE A 129 8.57 -12.76 -2.77
C PHE A 129 9.66 -12.18 -1.87
N MET A 130 9.85 -10.86 -1.88
CA MET A 130 10.82 -10.17 -1.01
C MET A 130 10.51 -10.40 0.48
N ALA A 131 9.24 -10.27 0.86
CA ALA A 131 8.79 -10.49 2.23
C ALA A 131 9.02 -11.94 2.68
N ARG A 132 8.58 -12.93 1.90
CA ARG A 132 8.66 -14.34 2.28
C ARG A 132 10.07 -14.93 2.22
N LYS A 133 10.86 -14.55 1.21
CA LYS A 133 12.19 -15.14 0.98
C LYS A 133 13.30 -14.41 1.71
N TYR A 134 13.23 -13.10 1.83
CA TYR A 134 14.31 -12.28 2.38
C TYR A 134 13.92 -11.54 3.66
N GLY A 135 12.66 -11.65 4.12
CA GLY A 135 12.19 -10.90 5.29
C GLY A 135 12.14 -9.38 5.05
N ILE A 136 12.28 -8.94 3.81
CA ILE A 136 12.28 -7.52 3.44
C ILE A 136 10.84 -7.10 3.16
N SER A 137 10.25 -6.40 4.12
CA SER A 137 8.89 -5.87 4.00
C SER A 137 8.76 -4.52 4.73
N SER A 138 7.71 -3.77 4.39
CA SER A 138 7.37 -2.52 5.05
C SER A 138 5.84 -2.40 5.06
N PRO A 139 5.18 -2.00 6.15
CA PRO A 139 3.72 -1.81 6.15
C PRO A 139 3.22 -0.79 5.10
N VAL A 140 4.11 0.06 4.59
CA VAL A 140 3.81 0.98 3.48
C VAL A 140 3.56 0.23 2.16
N SER A 141 4.04 -1.01 2.00
CA SER A 141 3.86 -1.76 0.75
C SER A 141 2.40 -2.11 0.46
N ASP A 142 1.54 -2.19 1.48
CA ASP A 142 0.14 -2.63 1.32
C ASP A 142 -0.65 -1.71 0.38
N VAL A 143 -0.33 -0.42 0.37
CA VAL A 143 -0.95 0.56 -0.54
C VAL A 143 -0.39 0.52 -1.97
N LEU A 144 0.67 -0.25 -2.22
CA LEU A 144 1.31 -0.44 -3.53
C LEU A 144 0.72 -1.62 -4.31
N TYR A 145 0.05 -2.56 -3.65
CA TYR A 145 -0.57 -3.71 -4.31
C TYR A 145 -1.62 -3.29 -5.33
N SER A 146 -1.86 -4.11 -6.34
CA SER A 146 -2.89 -3.85 -7.36
C SER A 146 -4.31 -3.90 -6.81
N ASN A 147 -4.51 -4.52 -5.65
CA ASN A 147 -5.76 -4.50 -4.90
C ASN A 147 -5.48 -4.23 -3.41
N PRO A 148 -5.26 -2.95 -3.01
CA PRO A 148 -4.97 -2.60 -1.61
C PRO A 148 -6.06 -3.07 -0.64
N TYR A 149 -7.31 -3.09 -1.09
CA TYR A 149 -8.46 -3.51 -0.28
C TYR A 149 -8.31 -4.94 0.22
N ALA A 150 -7.93 -5.87 -0.66
CA ALA A 150 -7.78 -7.28 -0.31
C ALA A 150 -6.66 -7.50 0.70
N ILE A 151 -5.54 -6.77 0.53
CA ILE A 151 -4.38 -6.86 1.43
C ILE A 151 -4.70 -6.26 2.80
N LEU A 152 -5.31 -5.06 2.83
CA LEU A 152 -5.61 -4.36 4.08
C LEU A 152 -6.70 -5.06 4.91
N LEU A 153 -7.65 -5.75 4.28
CA LEU A 153 -8.66 -6.55 5.00
C LEU A 153 -8.19 -7.97 5.35
N GLU A 154 -7.02 -8.38 4.89
CA GLU A 154 -6.46 -9.66 5.26
C GLU A 154 -6.32 -9.73 6.78
N ASN A 155 -6.78 -10.82 7.39
CA ASN A 155 -6.70 -11.07 8.83
C ASN A 155 -7.43 -10.06 9.75
N VAL A 156 -8.13 -9.05 9.22
CA VAL A 156 -8.98 -8.13 10.01
C VAL A 156 -10.09 -8.91 10.72
N GLU A 157 -10.17 -8.77 12.03
CA GLU A 157 -11.22 -9.36 12.87
C GLU A 157 -12.36 -8.36 13.10
N THR A 158 -12.02 -7.10 13.40
CA THR A 158 -13.00 -6.02 13.52
C THR A 158 -12.52 -4.73 12.85
N GLY A 159 -13.47 -3.89 12.44
CA GLY A 159 -13.22 -2.55 11.93
C GLY A 159 -14.28 -1.56 12.41
N THR A 160 -13.84 -0.48 13.07
CA THR A 160 -14.70 0.51 13.73
C THR A 160 -14.40 1.92 13.23
N TYR A 161 -15.45 2.71 13.01
CA TYR A 161 -15.33 4.11 12.66
C TYR A 161 -15.14 4.98 13.91
N ILE A 162 -14.08 5.79 13.93
CA ILE A 162 -13.72 6.60 15.11
C ILE A 162 -14.21 8.04 15.01
N GLY A 163 -14.09 8.67 13.83
CA GLY A 163 -14.48 10.07 13.66
C GLY A 163 -13.83 10.76 12.48
N GLN A 164 -13.91 12.10 12.43
CA GLN A 164 -13.32 12.94 11.37
C GLN A 164 -12.23 13.89 11.90
N PRO A 165 -11.06 13.40 12.34
CA PRO A 165 -10.00 14.28 12.81
C PRO A 165 -9.26 14.95 11.64
N VAL A 166 -8.39 15.89 11.97
CA VAL A 166 -7.50 16.56 11.02
C VAL A 166 -6.08 15.99 11.17
N VAL A 167 -5.46 15.58 10.07
CA VAL A 167 -4.06 15.13 10.01
C VAL A 167 -3.26 16.15 9.22
N ARG A 168 -2.32 16.85 9.87
CA ARG A 168 -1.44 17.86 9.23
C ARG A 168 -2.20 18.88 8.38
N GLY A 169 -3.34 19.36 8.87
CA GLY A 169 -4.19 20.34 8.19
C GLY A 169 -5.20 19.74 7.20
N VAL A 170 -5.20 18.42 6.99
CA VAL A 170 -6.13 17.73 6.07
C VAL A 170 -7.25 17.05 6.87
N PRO A 171 -8.54 17.35 6.60
CA PRO A 171 -9.66 16.59 7.15
C PRO A 171 -9.62 15.12 6.72
N THR A 172 -9.86 14.21 7.65
CA THR A 172 -9.75 12.76 7.40
C THR A 172 -10.85 11.99 8.09
N HIS A 173 -11.21 10.81 7.57
CA HIS A 173 -11.91 9.77 8.30
C HIS A 173 -10.91 8.89 9.06
N HIS A 174 -11.16 8.64 10.35
CA HIS A 174 -10.34 7.77 11.17
C HIS A 174 -11.02 6.42 11.38
N LEU A 175 -10.33 5.36 10.96
CA LEU A 175 -10.73 3.97 11.05
C LEU A 175 -9.78 3.23 12.00
N ALA A 176 -10.31 2.32 12.81
CA ALA A 176 -9.52 1.45 13.67
C ALA A 176 -9.86 -0.02 13.40
N PHE A 177 -8.84 -0.87 13.41
CA PHE A 177 -8.93 -2.28 13.07
C PHE A 177 -8.19 -3.14 14.08
N THR A 178 -8.71 -4.35 14.29
CA THR A 178 -8.05 -5.37 15.11
C THR A 178 -7.70 -6.59 14.26
N GLN A 179 -6.59 -7.24 14.61
CA GLN A 179 -6.19 -8.55 14.12
C GLN A 179 -5.61 -9.34 15.29
N LYS A 180 -5.36 -10.64 15.12
CA LYS A 180 -4.74 -11.47 16.17
C LYS A 180 -3.45 -10.87 16.77
N ASN A 181 -2.52 -10.41 15.93
CA ASN A 181 -1.17 -10.01 16.36
C ASN A 181 -0.94 -8.49 16.38
N ILE A 182 -1.80 -7.71 15.72
CA ILE A 182 -1.67 -6.26 15.63
C ILE A 182 -3.02 -5.57 15.83
N ASP A 183 -2.98 -4.35 16.33
CA ASP A 183 -4.08 -3.39 16.17
C ASP A 183 -3.56 -2.25 15.30
N TRP A 184 -4.35 -1.79 14.34
CA TRP A 184 -3.94 -0.73 13.44
C TRP A 184 -5.03 0.29 13.18
N GLN A 185 -4.61 1.49 12.84
CA GLN A 185 -5.47 2.63 12.59
C GLN A 185 -5.08 3.28 11.27
N LEU A 186 -6.07 3.79 10.56
CA LEU A 186 -5.90 4.43 9.26
C LEU A 186 -6.71 5.73 9.21
N TRP A 187 -6.06 6.78 8.74
CA TRP A 187 -6.68 8.05 8.43
C TRP A 187 -6.73 8.23 6.92
N ILE A 188 -7.93 8.34 6.37
CA ILE A 188 -8.19 8.52 4.94
C ILE A 188 -8.63 9.96 4.73
N GLU A 189 -8.06 10.67 3.76
CA GLU A 189 -8.53 12.02 3.38
C GLU A 189 -10.03 12.03 3.08
N ASP A 190 -10.73 13.02 3.64
CA ASP A 190 -12.14 13.28 3.34
C ASP A 190 -12.24 14.12 2.06
N GLY A 191 -13.08 13.69 1.12
CA GLY A 191 -13.33 14.38 -0.14
C GLY A 191 -13.04 13.53 -1.38
N ALA A 192 -12.78 14.20 -2.50
CA ALA A 192 -12.69 13.59 -3.82
C ALA A 192 -11.45 12.72 -4.05
N ASN A 193 -10.41 12.87 -3.22
CA ASN A 193 -9.14 12.15 -3.33
C ASN A 193 -8.91 11.33 -2.04
N PRO A 194 -9.65 10.23 -1.82
CA PRO A 194 -9.56 9.46 -0.59
C PRO A 194 -8.24 8.69 -0.56
N VAL A 195 -7.19 9.32 -0.02
CA VAL A 195 -5.85 8.72 0.11
C VAL A 195 -5.50 8.51 1.57
N PRO A 196 -4.67 7.49 1.90
CA PRO A 196 -4.17 7.33 3.25
C PRO A 196 -3.27 8.53 3.59
N ARG A 197 -3.48 9.10 4.78
CA ARG A 197 -2.73 10.25 5.32
C ARG A 197 -1.91 9.87 6.55
N LYS A 198 -2.36 8.89 7.31
CA LYS A 198 -1.65 8.34 8.46
C LYS A 198 -2.01 6.88 8.66
N VAL A 199 -1.05 6.08 9.09
CA VAL A 199 -1.28 4.73 9.63
C VAL A 199 -0.51 4.60 10.95
N VAL A 200 -1.12 3.93 11.91
CA VAL A 200 -0.47 3.50 13.17
C VAL A 200 -0.69 2.02 13.33
N ILE A 201 0.35 1.26 13.67
CA ILE A 201 0.31 -0.17 13.96
C ILE A 201 0.90 -0.38 15.34
N THR A 202 0.19 -1.11 16.20
CA THR A 202 0.69 -1.62 17.48
C THR A 202 0.88 -3.12 17.39
N TYR A 203 2.09 -3.61 17.65
CA TYR A 203 2.40 -5.04 17.61
C TYR A 203 2.14 -5.68 18.97
N LYS A 204 1.07 -6.47 19.10
CA LYS A 204 0.61 -7.04 20.37
C LYS A 204 1.46 -8.21 20.86
N ASN A 205 2.10 -8.91 19.93
CA ASN A 205 2.88 -10.12 20.20
C ASN A 205 4.37 -9.85 20.43
N VAL A 206 4.78 -8.57 20.50
CA VAL A 206 6.17 -8.18 20.76
C VAL A 206 6.23 -7.50 22.13
N THR A 207 7.26 -7.84 22.92
CA THR A 207 7.49 -7.25 24.24
C THR A 207 7.40 -5.72 24.19
N SER A 208 6.74 -5.12 25.18
CA SER A 208 6.53 -3.67 25.29
C SER A 208 5.64 -3.03 24.21
N SER A 209 4.96 -3.84 23.37
CA SER A 209 4.02 -3.40 22.33
C SER A 209 4.56 -2.23 21.49
N PRO A 210 5.64 -2.44 20.70
CA PRO A 210 6.22 -1.40 19.87
C PRO A 210 5.20 -0.91 18.84
N GLN A 211 5.39 0.33 18.40
CA GLN A 211 4.55 0.94 17.39
C GLN A 211 5.32 1.29 16.12
N PHE A 212 4.60 1.24 15.01
CA PHE A 212 4.99 1.81 13.73
C PHE A 212 3.98 2.90 13.38
N THR A 213 4.43 4.11 13.09
CA THR A 213 3.58 5.20 12.62
C THR A 213 4.13 5.74 11.31
N VAL A 214 3.27 5.88 10.32
CA VAL A 214 3.62 6.53 9.05
C VAL A 214 2.63 7.65 8.73
N TRP A 215 3.16 8.77 8.26
CA TRP A 215 2.39 9.83 7.60
C TRP A 215 2.68 9.77 6.11
N LEU A 216 1.63 9.84 5.30
CA LEU A 216 1.71 9.78 3.84
C LEU A 216 1.24 11.13 3.27
N SER A 217 2.04 11.69 2.38
CA SER A 217 1.87 13.05 1.87
C SER A 217 2.34 13.19 0.44
N ASN A 218 2.10 14.36 -0.16
CA ASN A 218 2.56 14.68 -1.52
C ASN A 218 2.16 13.62 -2.57
N TRP A 219 0.96 13.07 -2.42
CA TRP A 219 0.35 12.17 -3.40
C TRP A 219 0.23 12.88 -4.75
N ASN A 220 0.74 12.23 -5.80
CA ASN A 220 0.64 12.69 -7.18
C ASN A 220 0.23 11.50 -8.06
N PHE A 221 -0.96 11.59 -8.66
CA PHE A 221 -1.55 10.57 -9.54
C PHE A 221 -1.41 10.89 -11.04
N ALA A 222 -0.73 11.98 -11.36
CA ALA A 222 -0.29 12.30 -12.72
C ALA A 222 1.21 12.68 -12.72
N PRO A 223 2.09 11.87 -12.13
CA PRO A 223 3.51 12.16 -12.11
C PRO A 223 4.10 12.02 -13.52
N ARG A 224 5.15 12.78 -13.82
CA ARG A 224 5.93 12.60 -15.05
C ARG A 224 7.16 11.77 -14.73
N LEU A 225 7.00 10.45 -14.69
CA LEU A 225 8.08 9.53 -14.37
C LEU A 225 8.83 9.14 -15.65
N ALA A 226 10.10 9.52 -15.78
CA ALA A 226 10.94 9.07 -16.89
C ALA A 226 11.31 7.59 -16.71
N ASP A 227 11.50 6.85 -17.80
CA ASP A 227 11.87 5.43 -17.74
C ASP A 227 13.20 5.21 -17.01
N SER A 228 14.16 6.13 -17.20
CA SER A 228 15.45 6.15 -16.52
C SER A 228 15.36 6.24 -15.00
N LEU A 229 14.23 6.65 -14.43
CA LEU A 229 14.01 6.63 -12.98
C LEU A 229 14.04 5.21 -12.41
N PHE A 230 13.62 4.24 -13.21
CA PHE A 230 13.51 2.83 -12.81
C PHE A 230 14.72 2.00 -13.23
N GLU A 231 15.74 2.64 -13.80
CA GLU A 231 16.96 1.99 -14.24
C GLU A 231 18.04 2.21 -13.19
N PHE A 232 18.62 1.12 -12.70
CA PHE A 232 19.78 1.17 -11.83
C PHE A 232 21.06 1.20 -12.66
N LEU A 233 21.87 2.22 -12.41
CA LEU A 233 23.26 2.26 -12.84
C LEU A 233 24.13 2.21 -11.58
N PRO A 234 24.99 1.18 -11.40
CA PRO A 234 25.88 1.10 -10.26
C PRO A 234 26.74 2.37 -10.19
N PRO A 235 26.77 3.07 -9.04
CA PRO A 235 27.72 4.15 -8.83
C PRO A 235 29.15 3.66 -8.97
N ASP A 236 30.06 4.54 -9.39
CA ASP A 236 31.49 4.22 -9.44
C ASP A 236 31.98 3.72 -8.06
N GLY A 237 32.62 2.55 -8.07
CA GLY A 237 33.13 1.92 -6.85
C GLY A 237 32.12 1.13 -6.03
N ALA A 238 30.83 1.12 -6.41
CA ALA A 238 29.82 0.34 -5.70
C ALA A 238 30.08 -1.17 -5.80
N ARG A 239 29.98 -1.87 -4.68
CA ARG A 239 30.29 -3.30 -4.58
C ARG A 239 29.00 -4.12 -4.58
N GLN A 240 28.90 -5.11 -5.47
CA GLN A 240 27.82 -6.08 -5.39
C GLN A 240 28.07 -7.05 -4.22
N VAL A 241 27.02 -7.31 -3.46
CA VAL A 241 27.01 -8.31 -2.37
C VAL A 241 25.89 -9.31 -2.55
N GLU A 242 26.03 -10.45 -1.88
CA GLU A 242 24.98 -11.46 -1.81
C GLU A 242 24.13 -11.26 -0.56
N ILE A 243 22.85 -11.56 -0.69
CA ILE A 243 21.91 -11.58 0.43
C ILE A 243 21.40 -13.00 0.62
N ALA A 244 21.48 -13.49 1.85
CA ALA A 244 20.94 -14.79 2.23
C ALA A 244 19.42 -14.69 2.39
N PRO A 245 18.65 -15.71 1.96
CA PRO A 245 17.27 -15.88 2.37
C PRO A 245 17.16 -15.96 3.89
N VAL A 246 15.99 -15.62 4.44
CA VAL A 246 15.71 -15.90 5.86
C VAL A 246 15.60 -17.41 6.07
N ASP A 247 16.20 -17.91 7.16
CA ASP A 247 16.03 -19.30 7.58
C ASP A 247 14.54 -19.58 7.82
N GLN A 248 13.98 -20.60 7.18
CA GLN A 248 12.58 -21.03 7.34
C GLN A 248 12.43 -22.12 8.40
#